data_AF-A0A231GTK7-F1
#
_entry.id   AF-A0A231GTK7-F1
#
_cell.length_a   1.000
_cell.length_b   1.000
_cell.length_c   1.000
_cell.angle_alpha   90.00
_cell.angle_beta   90.00
_cell.angle_gamma   90.00
#
_symmetry.space_group_name_H-M   'P 1'
#
loop_
_entity.id
_entity.type
_entity.pdbx_description
1 polymer ?
#
loop_
_entity_poly.entity_id
_entity_poly.type
_entity_poly.pdbx_seq_one_letter_code
_entity_poly.pdbx_strand_id
1 'polypeptide(L)'
;MNNLGNLLYVRRRLHEAHEQYRKAAERGNPEAMGNLAGLLHKVRHDREAERWWRAAAAAGSGDAVFNLAVFLDKTQRFDEAMNWYRQAAEMGQRDAMHNLAIRLRHRGSSDEAADWWQRAGHKKAQGPHERLRDPVSRVPSR
;
A
#
# COMPACT_ATOMS: atom_id res chain seq x y z
N MET A 1 -11.31 -29.28 -19.17
CA MET A 1 -10.90 -28.26 -20.17
C MET A 1 -11.21 -26.81 -19.73
N ASN A 2 -11.17 -26.46 -18.44
CA ASN A 2 -11.65 -25.14 -17.96
C ASN A 2 -10.57 -24.14 -17.47
N ASN A 3 -9.29 -24.52 -17.45
CA ASN A 3 -8.27 -23.64 -16.88
C ASN A 3 -7.72 -22.62 -17.88
N LEU A 4 -7.66 -22.97 -19.17
CA LEU A 4 -7.09 -22.09 -20.20
C LEU A 4 -8.04 -20.94 -20.57
N GLY A 5 -9.34 -21.22 -20.73
CA GLY A 5 -10.35 -20.19 -21.03
C GLY A 5 -10.47 -19.15 -19.91
N ASN A 6 -10.48 -19.59 -18.65
CA ASN A 6 -10.49 -18.70 -17.49
C ASN A 6 -9.21 -17.86 -17.40
N LEU A 7 -8.04 -18.45 -17.68
CA LEU A 7 -6.76 -17.73 -17.67
C LEU A 7 -6.72 -16.63 -18.75
N LEU A 8 -7.17 -16.94 -19.97
CA LEU A 8 -7.23 -15.98 -21.07
C LEU A 8 -8.23 -14.85 -20.79
N TYR A 9 -9.39 -15.19 -20.23
CA TYR A 9 -10.42 -14.21 -19.83
C TYR A 9 -9.90 -13.25 -18.76
N VAL A 10 -9.28 -13.76 -17.69
CA VAL A 10 -8.67 -12.92 -16.63
C VAL A 10 -7.54 -12.08 -17.20
N ARG A 11 -6.69 -12.64 -18.05
CA ARG A 11 -5.57 -11.91 -18.68
C ARG A 11 -6.07 -10.77 -19.56
N ARG A 12 -7.14 -10.97 -20.32
CA ARG A 12 -7.79 -9.93 -21.13
C ARG A 12 -8.35 -8.81 -20.26
N ARG A 13 -9.06 -9.15 -19.16
CA ARG A 13 -9.61 -8.15 -18.24
C ARG A 13 -8.52 -7.35 -17.51
N LEU A 14 -7.40 -7.97 -17.16
CA LEU A 14 -6.25 -7.27 -16.58
C LEU A 14 -5.64 -6.27 -17.57
N HIS A 15 -5.55 -6.64 -18.84
CA HIS A 15 -5.07 -5.73 -19.89
C HIS A 15 -6.02 -4.56 -20.13
N GLU A 16 -7.32 -4.82 -20.22
CA GLU A 16 -8.34 -3.78 -20.38
C GLU A 16 -8.38 -2.83 -19.16
N ALA A 17 -8.30 -3.38 -17.94
CA ALA A 17 -8.21 -2.59 -16.70
C ALA A 17 -6.94 -1.74 -16.65
N HIS A 18 -5.79 -2.29 -17.06
CA HIS A 18 -4.54 -1.55 -17.15
C HIS A 18 -4.67 -0.33 -18.06
N GLU A 19 -5.20 -0.51 -19.27
CA GLU A 19 -5.39 0.60 -20.22
C GLU A 19 -6.37 1.66 -19.72
N GLN A 20 -7.46 1.25 -19.08
CA GLN A 20 -8.43 2.19 -18.51
C GLN A 20 -7.84 2.97 -17.33
N TYR A 21 -7.17 2.30 -16.40
CA TYR A 21 -6.51 2.97 -15.28
C TYR A 21 -5.39 3.89 -15.76
N ARG A 22 -4.63 3.50 -16.79
CA ARG A 22 -3.60 4.37 -17.39
C ARG A 22 -4.19 5.68 -17.91
N LYS A 23 -5.24 5.59 -18.73
CA LYS A 23 -5.92 6.79 -19.26
C LYS A 23 -6.48 7.69 -18.16
N ALA A 24 -7.05 7.11 -17.10
CA ALA A 24 -7.58 7.89 -15.97
C ALA A 24 -6.48 8.47 -15.09
N ALA A 25 -5.38 7.73 -14.87
CA ALA A 25 -4.20 8.17 -14.14
C ALA A 25 -3.51 9.34 -14.85
N GLU A 26 -3.36 9.28 -16.18
CA GLU A 26 -2.83 10.36 -17.01
C GLU A 26 -3.71 11.63 -16.97
N ARG A 27 -5.01 11.47 -16.70
CA ARG A 27 -5.95 12.58 -16.46
C ARG A 27 -5.92 13.13 -15.03
N GLY A 28 -5.01 12.65 -14.19
CA GLY A 28 -4.85 13.14 -12.82
C GLY A 28 -5.73 12.45 -11.77
N ASN A 29 -6.43 11.35 -12.09
CA ASN A 29 -7.28 10.67 -11.10
C ASN A 29 -6.41 9.89 -10.08
N PRO A 30 -6.42 10.26 -8.78
CA PRO A 30 -5.53 9.65 -7.77
C PRO A 30 -5.83 8.18 -7.50
N GLU A 31 -7.10 7.78 -7.54
CA GLU A 31 -7.50 6.39 -7.32
C GLU A 31 -7.04 5.49 -8.49
N ALA A 32 -7.16 5.98 -9.72
CA ALA A 32 -6.69 5.28 -10.91
C ALA A 32 -5.17 5.12 -10.90
N MET A 33 -4.43 6.16 -10.49
CA MET A 33 -2.97 6.06 -10.30
C MET A 33 -2.61 4.98 -9.27
N GLY A 34 -3.29 4.95 -8.12
CA GLY A 34 -3.06 3.94 -7.08
C GLY A 34 -3.38 2.52 -7.54
N ASN A 35 -4.46 2.34 -8.31
CA ASN A 35 -4.85 1.05 -8.88
C ASN A 35 -3.89 0.58 -9.97
N LEU A 36 -3.45 1.49 -10.85
CA LEU A 36 -2.45 1.21 -11.87
C LEU A 36 -1.13 0.76 -11.24
N ALA A 37 -0.68 1.46 -10.19
CA ALA A 37 0.51 1.09 -9.43
C ALA A 37 0.40 -0.33 -8.85
N GLY A 38 -0.75 -0.66 -8.24
CA GLY A 38 -1.01 -2.01 -7.73
C GLY A 38 -0.97 -3.09 -8.81
N LEU A 39 -1.48 -2.81 -10.01
CA LEU A 39 -1.37 -3.72 -11.16
C LEU A 39 0.07 -3.89 -11.62
N LEU A 40 0.81 -2.78 -11.79
CA LEU A 40 2.21 -2.79 -12.21
C LEU A 40 3.09 -3.57 -11.24
N HIS A 41 2.87 -3.42 -9.93
CA HIS A 41 3.57 -4.20 -8.92
C HIS A 41 3.29 -5.72 -9.06
N LYS A 42 2.03 -6.11 -9.32
CA LYS A 42 1.66 -7.52 -9.56
C LYS A 42 2.36 -8.12 -10.77
N VAL A 43 2.62 -7.32 -11.82
CA VAL A 43 3.38 -7.75 -13.00
C VAL A 43 4.89 -7.46 -12.89
N ARG A 44 5.39 -7.14 -11.69
CA ARG A 44 6.82 -6.91 -11.38
C ARG A 44 7.43 -5.69 -12.06
N HIS A 45 6.61 -4.71 -12.44
CA HIS A 45 7.03 -3.39 -12.92
C HIS A 45 7.18 -2.40 -11.74
N ASP A 46 7.96 -2.79 -10.74
CA ASP A 46 8.02 -2.12 -9.43
C ASP A 46 8.45 -0.65 -9.50
N ARG A 47 9.41 -0.32 -10.37
CA ARG A 47 9.86 1.07 -10.57
C ARG A 47 8.74 1.97 -11.10
N GLU A 48 7.88 1.45 -11.96
CA GLU A 48 6.76 2.22 -12.50
C GLU A 48 5.61 2.29 -11.48
N ALA A 49 5.35 1.19 -10.78
CA ALA A 49 4.40 1.16 -9.67
C ALA A 49 4.71 2.23 -8.61
N GLU A 50 5.97 2.30 -8.18
CA GLU A 50 6.44 3.28 -7.20
C GLU A 50 6.21 4.73 -7.66
N ARG A 51 6.46 5.03 -8.95
CA ARG A 51 6.19 6.36 -9.51
C ARG A 51 4.71 6.72 -9.45
N TRP A 52 3.84 5.79 -9.80
CA TRP A 52 2.39 6.00 -9.78
C TRP A 52 1.83 6.11 -8.36
N TRP A 53 2.33 5.32 -7.41
CA TRP A 53 1.95 5.50 -6.00
C TRP A 53 2.41 6.85 -5.45
N ARG A 54 3.62 7.32 -5.78
CA ARG A 54 4.05 8.68 -5.41
C ARG A 54 3.16 9.76 -6.02
N ALA A 55 2.80 9.64 -7.29
CA ALA A 55 1.90 10.58 -7.95
C ALA A 55 0.51 10.59 -7.30
N ALA A 56 -0.05 9.41 -7.02
CA ALA A 56 -1.34 9.27 -6.33
C ALA A 56 -1.30 9.86 -4.91
N ALA A 57 -0.22 9.61 -4.17
CA ALA A 57 -0.01 10.15 -2.83
C ALA A 57 0.10 11.69 -2.85
N ALA A 58 0.85 12.25 -3.82
CA ALA A 58 0.94 13.70 -4.01
C ALA A 58 -0.42 14.33 -4.39
N ALA A 59 -1.28 13.57 -5.06
CA ALA A 59 -2.65 13.98 -5.39
C ALA A 59 -3.67 13.67 -4.27
N GLY A 60 -3.21 13.29 -3.06
CA GLY A 60 -4.05 13.15 -1.87
C GLY A 60 -4.69 11.77 -1.65
N SER A 61 -4.31 10.74 -2.41
CA SER A 61 -4.84 9.39 -2.21
C SER A 61 -4.25 8.74 -0.95
N GLY A 62 -5.04 8.64 0.12
CA GLY A 62 -4.63 7.97 1.36
C GLY A 62 -4.20 6.52 1.13
N ASP A 63 -4.97 5.74 0.38
CA ASP A 63 -4.62 4.34 0.06
C ASP A 63 -3.26 4.24 -0.65
N ALA A 64 -2.93 5.20 -1.52
CA ALA A 64 -1.63 5.22 -2.19
C ALA A 64 -0.48 5.56 -1.25
N VAL A 65 -0.68 6.48 -0.30
CA VAL A 65 0.31 6.80 0.76
C VAL A 65 0.65 5.54 1.55
N PHE A 66 -0.36 4.78 1.99
CA PHE A 66 -0.15 3.54 2.73
C PHE A 66 0.48 2.43 1.86
N ASN A 67 0.00 2.24 0.62
CA ASN A 67 0.56 1.24 -0.29
C ASN A 67 2.02 1.52 -0.64
N LEU A 68 2.40 2.79 -0.83
CA LEU A 68 3.78 3.20 -1.01
C LEU A 68 4.63 2.85 0.21
N ALA A 69 4.12 3.15 1.42
CA ALA A 69 4.82 2.81 2.66
C ALA A 69 5.09 1.30 2.76
N VAL A 70 4.09 0.46 2.49
CA VAL A 70 4.24 -1.00 2.50
C VAL A 70 5.22 -1.49 1.42
N PHE A 71 5.20 -0.88 0.24
CA PHE A 71 6.16 -1.23 -0.82
C PHE A 71 7.61 -0.89 -0.43
N LEU A 72 7.84 0.31 0.12
CA LEU A 72 9.15 0.75 0.59
C LEU A 72 9.67 -0.15 1.73
N ASP A 73 8.77 -0.51 2.63
CA ASP A 73 9.03 -1.42 3.74
C ASP A 73 9.48 -2.82 3.23
N LYS A 74 8.74 -3.39 2.28
CA LYS A 74 9.08 -4.68 1.63
C LYS A 74 10.38 -4.62 0.84
N THR A 75 10.76 -3.44 0.35
CA THR A 75 12.05 -3.20 -0.34
C THR A 75 13.16 -2.73 0.62
N GLN A 76 12.95 -2.90 1.94
CA GLN A 76 13.90 -2.60 3.01
C GLN A 76 14.33 -1.12 3.13
N ARG A 77 13.54 -0.20 2.55
CA ARG A 77 13.74 1.26 2.67
C ARG A 77 13.00 1.79 3.89
N PHE A 78 13.37 1.29 5.07
CA PHE A 78 12.58 1.44 6.29
C PHE A 78 12.39 2.89 6.76
N ASP A 79 13.44 3.73 6.71
CA ASP A 79 13.32 5.13 7.13
C ASP A 79 12.32 5.90 6.26
N GLU A 80 12.36 5.68 4.94
CA GLU A 80 11.40 6.28 4.03
C GLU A 80 9.99 5.72 4.26
N ALA A 81 9.87 4.39 4.42
CA ALA A 81 8.60 3.74 4.71
C ALA A 81 7.95 4.30 5.98
N MET A 82 8.72 4.53 7.05
CA MET A 82 8.23 5.11 8.30
C MET A 82 7.67 6.52 8.12
N ASN A 83 8.31 7.35 7.28
CA ASN A 83 7.79 8.68 6.96
C ASN A 83 6.43 8.59 6.25
N TRP A 84 6.31 7.69 5.27
CA TRP A 84 5.03 7.46 4.56
C TRP A 84 3.96 6.83 5.45
N TYR A 85 4.32 5.90 6.35
CA TYR A 85 3.38 5.38 7.33
C TYR A 85 2.90 6.46 8.29
N ARG A 86 3.77 7.36 8.75
CA ARG A 86 3.39 8.48 9.60
C ARG A 86 2.39 9.39 8.89
N GLN A 87 2.63 9.71 7.62
CA GLN A 87 1.67 10.49 6.83
C GLN A 87 0.32 9.78 6.69
N ALA A 88 0.29 8.48 6.36
CA ALA A 88 -0.97 7.73 6.29
C ALA A 88 -1.68 7.62 7.65
N ALA A 89 -0.91 7.49 8.74
CA ALA A 89 -1.41 7.46 10.10
C ALA A 89 -2.02 8.80 10.53
N GLU A 90 -1.41 9.92 10.16
CA GLU A 90 -1.95 11.26 10.37
C GLU A 90 -3.25 11.50 9.59
N MET A 91 -3.40 10.86 8.43
CA MET A 91 -4.66 10.80 7.67
C MET A 91 -5.71 9.86 8.30
N GLY A 92 -5.44 9.25 9.45
CA GLY A 92 -6.38 8.41 10.20
C GLY A 92 -6.38 6.93 9.81
N GLN A 93 -5.43 6.46 8.98
CA GLN A 93 -5.37 5.04 8.63
C GLN A 93 -4.81 4.20 9.78
N ARG A 94 -5.68 3.35 10.36
CA ARG A 94 -5.33 2.46 11.47
C ARG A 94 -4.27 1.43 11.10
N ASP A 95 -4.30 0.89 9.88
CA ASP A 95 -3.29 -0.07 9.40
C ASP A 95 -1.89 0.57 9.28
N ALA A 96 -1.83 1.85 8.88
CA ALA A 96 -0.60 2.62 8.84
C ALA A 96 -0.04 2.87 10.25
N MET A 97 -0.90 3.27 11.20
CA MET A 97 -0.53 3.43 12.61
C MET A 97 0.05 2.13 13.19
N HIS A 98 -0.58 0.99 12.92
CA HIS A 98 -0.11 -0.34 13.35
C HIS A 98 1.26 -0.69 12.76
N ASN A 99 1.45 -0.50 11.46
CA ASN A 99 2.73 -0.79 10.80
C ASN A 99 3.85 0.16 11.26
N LEU A 100 3.54 1.44 11.47
CA LEU A 100 4.48 2.42 12.01
C LEU A 100 4.95 2.01 13.41
N ALA A 101 4.01 1.63 14.29
CA ALA A 101 4.31 1.21 15.64
C ALA A 101 5.23 -0.04 15.68
N ILE A 102 4.99 -1.03 14.81
CA ILE A 102 5.89 -2.18 14.65
C ILE A 102 7.30 -1.72 14.29
N ARG A 103 7.44 -0.81 13.31
CA ARG A 103 8.75 -0.32 12.84
C ARG A 103 9.47 0.51 13.90
N LEU A 104 8.76 1.35 14.63
CA LEU A 104 9.29 2.12 15.76
C LEU A 104 9.79 1.19 16.88
N ARG A 105 9.04 0.14 17.23
CA ARG A 105 9.49 -0.86 18.20
C ARG A 105 10.77 -1.56 17.74
N HIS A 106 10.87 -1.94 16.46
CA HIS A 106 12.10 -2.53 15.91
C HIS A 106 13.31 -1.57 15.94
N ARG A 107 13.07 -0.25 15.92
CA ARG A 107 14.12 0.78 16.07
C ARG A 107 14.47 1.07 17.54
N GLY A 108 13.76 0.46 18.49
CA GLY A 108 13.94 0.71 19.93
C GLY A 108 13.13 1.90 20.48
N SER A 109 12.27 2.52 19.66
CA SER A 109 11.42 3.66 20.04
C SER A 109 10.08 3.17 20.64
N SER A 110 10.14 2.46 21.77
CA SER A 110 8.99 1.79 22.39
C SER A 110 7.87 2.76 22.81
N ASP A 111 8.22 3.96 23.26
CA ASP A 111 7.22 4.95 23.72
C ASP A 111 6.41 5.51 22.55
N GLU A 112 7.08 5.90 21.45
CA GLU A 112 6.39 6.37 20.24
C GLU A 112 5.56 5.24 19.61
N ALA A 113 6.06 4.01 19.63
CA ALA A 113 5.29 2.86 19.16
C ALA A 113 4.01 2.64 19.97
N ALA A 114 4.05 2.83 21.29
CA ALA A 114 2.89 2.68 22.16
C ALA A 114 1.79 3.72 21.86
N ASP A 115 2.16 4.98 21.60
CA ASP A 115 1.22 6.02 21.20
C ASP A 115 0.49 5.66 19.90
N TRP A 116 1.24 5.27 18.87
CA TRP A 116 0.64 4.90 17.58
C TRP A 116 -0.26 3.67 17.68
N TRP A 117 0.07 2.67 18.49
CA TRP A 117 -0.83 1.53 18.74
C TRP A 117 -2.10 1.93 19.47
N GLN A 118 -1.99 2.79 20.48
CA GLN A 118 -3.15 3.28 21.21
C GLN A 118 -4.09 4.04 20.26
N ARG A 119 -3.54 4.89 19.38
CA ARG A 119 -4.28 5.60 18.33
C ARG A 119 -4.89 4.67 17.28
N ALA A 120 -4.26 3.55 16.98
CA ALA A 120 -4.82 2.50 16.13
C ALA A 120 -5.99 1.74 16.78
N GLY A 121 -6.24 1.95 18.08
CA GLY A 121 -7.33 1.31 18.83
C GLY A 121 -6.91 0.06 19.61
N HIS A 122 -5.61 -0.19 19.77
CA HIS A 122 -5.11 -1.29 20.58
C HIS A 122 -5.10 -0.93 22.07
N LYS A 123 -5.77 -1.73 22.90
CA LYS A 123 -5.87 -1.51 24.36
C LYS A 123 -4.64 -1.99 25.16
N LYS A 124 -3.75 -2.78 24.54
CA LYS A 124 -2.47 -3.24 25.11
C LYS A 124 -1.45 -3.36 23.98
N ALA A 125 -0.17 -3.08 24.28
CA ALA A 125 0.95 -3.42 23.40
C ALA A 125 0.85 -4.91 23.06
N GLN A 126 0.72 -5.22 21.77
CA GLN A 126 0.59 -6.61 21.33
C GLN A 126 1.99 -7.28 21.38
N GLY A 127 2.00 -8.61 21.33
CA GLY A 127 3.21 -9.41 21.60
C GLY A 127 4.25 -9.41 20.47
N PRO A 128 5.39 -10.10 20.67
CA PRO A 128 6.56 -10.06 19.78
C PRO A 128 6.38 -10.70 18.37
N HIS A 129 5.20 -11.20 18.01
CA HIS A 129 4.92 -11.87 16.72
C HIS A 129 3.97 -11.09 15.79
N GLU A 130 3.86 -9.78 15.97
CA GLU A 130 2.97 -8.97 15.14
C GLU A 130 3.39 -8.94 13.67
N ARG A 131 2.40 -9.10 12.80
CA ARG A 131 2.56 -9.02 11.36
C ARG A 131 2.22 -7.62 10.88
N LEU A 132 3.00 -7.14 9.92
CA LEU A 132 2.65 -5.96 9.14
C LEU A 132 1.34 -6.21 8.38
N ARG A 133 0.50 -5.18 8.30
CA ARG A 133 -0.69 -5.12 7.46
C ARG A 133 -0.28 -4.99 6.01
N ASP A 134 -0.95 -5.74 5.16
CA ASP A 134 -0.74 -5.76 3.72
C ASP A 134 -1.30 -4.49 3.04
N PRO A 135 -0.82 -4.16 1.83
CA PRO A 135 -1.31 -2.99 1.11
C PRO A 135 -2.79 -3.16 0.74
N VAL A 136 -3.52 -2.04 0.67
CA VAL A 136 -4.90 -1.97 0.21
C VAL A 136 -4.97 -2.38 -1.26
N SER A 137 -5.57 -3.53 -1.55
CA SER A 137 -5.85 -4.00 -2.91
C SER A 137 -7.31 -3.75 -3.26
N ARG A 138 -7.58 -2.68 -4.03
CA ARG A 138 -8.90 -2.48 -4.67
C ARG A 138 -9.06 -3.26 -5.99
N VAL A 139 -8.01 -3.96 -6.43
CA VAL A 139 -8.09 -4.82 -7.61
C VAL A 139 -8.91 -6.07 -7.25
N PRO A 140 -9.87 -6.50 -8.08
CA PRO A 140 -10.65 -7.71 -7.82
C PRO A 140 -9.72 -8.88 -7.52
N SER A 141 -9.83 -9.42 -6.31
CA SER A 141 -9.34 -10.75 -5.98
C SER A 141 -10.10 -11.74 -6.86
N ARG A 142 -9.38 -12.74 -7.37
CA ARG A 142 -9.83 -13.74 -8.34
C ARG A 142 -11.23 -14.28 -8.11
#